data_AF-A0A4U6SVR7-F1
#
_entry.id   AF-A0A4U6SVR7-F1
#
_cell.length_a   1.000
_cell.length_b   1.000
_cell.length_c   1.000
_cell.angle_alpha   90.00
_cell.angle_beta   90.00
_cell.angle_gamma   90.00
#
_symmetry.space_group_name_H-M   'P 1'
#
loop_
_entity.id
_entity.type
_entity.pdbx_description
1 polymer ?
#
loop_
_entity_poly.entity_id
_entity_poly.type
_entity_poly.pdbx_seq_one_letter_code
_entity_poly.pdbx_strand_id
1 'polypeptide(L)'
;MEDVVLEQLGISLRLLMDYCSPDAGSMIEPIAAVPLNDELQESRALVAKAELDVLSKLTDKILLELDSIQSLLQETIKLDKVTARAKYSIAYDGTFPDLYLPNFENETVTSATGGSAKGTSSAQPPKKAWKLYMPNAYHPLLLQQHQENLDRAKRDVASATAEIRRRRIYGQDIAEDQLASDLSSMKLRVSQLEKDQPVPVDFMIAEETTVLVITGPNTGGKTISLKTVGLASLMAKIGLYILASEPVKIPWFNAVYADIGDEQSLTQSLSTFSGHLKQIGAIRAESTSESLVLLDEVGAGTNPLEGAALGMSLLESFAEAGSFLTLATTHHGQLKTLKYSNNSFENACVEFDEENLKPTFKILWGIPGRSNAINIAERLGLPPDIVESSRCLLGTAGAEINALIMDMERFKQDYQRHLQKSQHLLMQSKELHNNLELAQKNIVDHTSAQRKRRVRVISEYAVMARSIIRKKFQQFQESAIAERVKEEEKAANNAKSERVKDPIPSTTAAIGKTQNTDNNLGAAADDEEDRIPEVGDSVYVPKLKNQATVVKIDSSKNEVQVQAGMMKLKLKLQDVKVQKRKVSR
;
A
#
# COMPACT_ATOMS: atom_id res chain seq x y z
N MET A 1 -80.52 -39.97 22.74
CA MET A 1 -81.09 -40.84 23.79
C MET A 1 -80.51 -40.29 25.07
N GLU A 2 -81.21 -39.55 25.91
CA GLU A 2 -82.63 -39.64 26.29
C GLU A 2 -83.24 -38.24 26.46
N ASP A 3 -84.37 -38.00 25.78
CA ASP A 3 -85.34 -37.01 26.18
C ASP A 3 -86.24 -37.65 27.24
N VAL A 4 -86.24 -37.14 28.48
CA VAL A 4 -87.32 -37.38 29.45
C VAL A 4 -87.67 -36.05 30.11
N VAL A 5 -88.73 -35.46 29.56
CA VAL A 5 -89.83 -34.75 30.22
C VAL A 5 -89.65 -34.53 31.73
N LEU A 6 -89.66 -33.26 32.16
CA LEU A 6 -90.37 -32.79 33.35
C LEU A 6 -90.36 -31.25 33.40
N GLU A 7 -91.23 -30.64 32.59
CA GLU A 7 -91.86 -29.37 32.96
C GLU A 7 -92.84 -29.65 34.10
N GLN A 8 -92.49 -29.29 35.34
CA GLN A 8 -93.42 -28.80 36.37
C GLN A 8 -92.66 -28.56 37.68
N LEU A 9 -92.22 -27.31 37.84
CA LEU A 9 -92.02 -26.53 39.08
C LEU A 9 -90.86 -25.55 38.80
N GLY A 10 -91.22 -24.27 38.67
CA GLY A 10 -90.27 -23.21 38.40
C GLY A 10 -89.21 -23.12 39.50
N ILE A 11 -87.95 -23.25 39.08
CA ILE A 11 -86.70 -22.60 39.53
C ILE A 11 -85.60 -23.35 38.77
N SER A 12 -85.11 -22.78 37.66
CA SER A 12 -83.97 -23.33 36.93
C SER A 12 -82.68 -22.83 37.59
N LEU A 13 -82.10 -23.62 38.49
CA LEU A 13 -80.74 -23.40 38.99
C LEU A 13 -79.76 -23.93 37.95
N ARG A 14 -79.23 -23.05 37.09
CA ARG A 14 -78.14 -23.36 36.16
C ARG A 14 -76.83 -23.35 36.95
N LEU A 15 -76.39 -24.51 37.45
CA LEU A 15 -75.06 -24.72 38.02
C LEU A 15 -74.07 -25.00 36.89
N LEU A 16 -73.28 -24.01 36.51
CA LEU A 16 -72.10 -24.17 35.65
C LEU A 16 -70.89 -24.34 36.58
N MET A 17 -70.33 -25.55 36.63
CA MET A 17 -69.07 -25.85 37.31
C MET A 17 -67.91 -25.49 36.38
N ASP A 18 -67.17 -24.43 36.70
CA ASP A 18 -65.88 -24.15 36.06
C ASP A 18 -64.70 -24.57 36.96
N TYR A 19 -63.78 -25.33 36.34
CA TYR A 19 -62.43 -25.75 36.72
C TYR A 19 -62.06 -25.90 38.22
N CYS A 20 -61.76 -27.14 38.63
CA CYS A 20 -61.19 -27.45 39.94
C CYS A 20 -59.65 -27.49 39.87
N SER A 21 -58.98 -26.57 40.57
CA SER A 21 -57.55 -26.66 40.93
C SER A 21 -57.44 -27.12 42.39
N PRO A 22 -56.46 -27.96 42.79
CA PRO A 22 -56.52 -28.68 44.07
C PRO A 22 -56.54 -27.81 45.34
N ASP A 23 -56.05 -26.57 45.26
CA ASP A 23 -55.91 -25.65 46.40
C ASP A 23 -56.81 -24.40 46.33
N ALA A 24 -57.68 -24.29 45.32
CA ALA A 24 -58.62 -23.17 45.19
C ALA A 24 -60.06 -23.69 45.16
N GLY A 25 -60.84 -23.39 46.20
CA GLY A 25 -62.24 -23.79 46.30
C GLY A 25 -63.05 -23.35 45.06
N SER A 26 -63.96 -24.22 44.62
CA SER A 26 -64.89 -23.95 43.52
C SER A 26 -65.61 -22.61 43.75
N MET A 27 -65.23 -21.58 43.00
CA MET A 27 -65.94 -20.31 43.01
C MET A 27 -67.17 -20.47 42.12
N ILE A 28 -68.34 -20.51 42.75
CA ILE A 28 -69.63 -20.47 42.06
C ILE A 28 -69.95 -19.00 41.81
N GLU A 29 -70.13 -18.62 40.55
CA GLU A 29 -70.55 -17.27 40.21
C GLU A 29 -71.91 -16.96 40.87
N PRO A 30 -72.08 -15.82 41.56
CA PRO A 30 -73.37 -15.44 42.11
C PRO A 30 -74.42 -15.39 41.01
N ILE A 31 -75.63 -15.92 41.26
CA ILE A 31 -76.73 -15.98 40.27
C ILE A 31 -77.05 -14.60 39.67
N ALA A 32 -76.84 -13.51 40.42
CA ALA A 32 -77.03 -12.14 39.95
C ALA A 32 -75.90 -11.65 39.00
N ALA A 33 -74.72 -12.26 39.05
CA ALA A 33 -73.55 -11.91 38.24
C ALA A 33 -73.50 -12.69 36.91
N VAL A 34 -74.10 -13.89 36.84
CA VAL A 34 -74.21 -14.69 35.61
C VAL A 34 -74.78 -13.91 34.42
N PRO A 35 -75.93 -13.19 34.50
CA PRO A 35 -76.44 -12.43 33.36
C PRO A 35 -75.54 -11.26 32.95
N LEU A 36 -74.84 -10.63 33.90
CA LEU A 36 -73.87 -9.57 33.61
C LEU A 36 -72.60 -10.15 32.95
N ASN A 37 -72.19 -11.36 33.32
CA ASN A 37 -71.06 -12.04 32.72
C ASN A 37 -71.40 -12.55 31.31
N ASP A 38 -72.61 -13.07 31.10
CA ASP A 38 -73.11 -13.44 29.77
C ASP A 38 -73.18 -12.22 28.84
N GLU A 39 -73.72 -11.08 29.32
CA GLU A 39 -73.76 -9.81 28.56
C GLU A 39 -72.35 -9.26 28.26
N LEU A 40 -71.43 -9.40 29.21
CA LEU A 40 -70.02 -9.05 29.04
C LEU A 40 -69.34 -9.94 27.99
N GLN A 41 -69.59 -11.25 28.00
CA GLN A 41 -69.05 -12.20 27.02
C GLN A 41 -69.62 -11.95 25.63
N GLU A 42 -70.92 -11.68 25.52
CA GLU A 42 -71.56 -11.31 24.25
C GLU A 42 -70.99 -9.98 23.71
N SER A 43 -70.86 -8.97 24.57
CA SER A 43 -70.24 -7.68 24.20
C SER A 43 -68.79 -7.86 23.75
N ARG A 44 -68.02 -8.71 24.44
CA ARG A 44 -66.63 -9.05 24.03
C ARG A 44 -66.60 -9.76 22.68
N ALA A 45 -67.51 -10.70 22.43
CA ALA A 45 -67.61 -11.38 21.15
C ALA A 45 -67.96 -10.42 20.00
N LEU A 46 -68.86 -9.45 20.26
CA LEU A 46 -69.20 -8.41 19.29
C LEU A 46 -68.03 -7.48 18.99
N VAL A 47 -67.26 -7.06 20.01
CA VAL A 47 -66.04 -6.26 19.82
C VAL A 47 -65.01 -7.04 19.00
N ALA A 48 -64.74 -8.30 19.36
CA ALA A 48 -63.79 -9.14 18.62
C ALA A 48 -64.20 -9.33 17.15
N LYS A 49 -65.50 -9.47 16.87
CA LYS A 49 -66.01 -9.54 15.50
C LYS A 49 -65.80 -8.23 14.74
N ALA A 50 -66.08 -7.09 15.37
CA ALA A 50 -65.85 -5.78 14.76
C ALA A 50 -64.36 -5.53 14.50
N GLU A 51 -63.47 -5.96 15.40
CA GLU A 51 -62.02 -5.90 15.22
C GLU A 51 -61.58 -6.74 14.00
N LEU A 52 -62.08 -7.97 13.87
CA LEU A 52 -61.81 -8.82 12.71
C LEU A 52 -62.26 -8.19 11.40
N ASP A 53 -63.45 -7.58 11.37
CA ASP A 53 -63.97 -6.88 10.18
C ASP A 53 -63.08 -5.70 9.79
N VAL A 54 -62.57 -4.95 10.78
CA VAL A 54 -61.64 -3.83 10.54
C VAL A 54 -60.30 -4.36 10.03
N LEU A 55 -59.75 -5.40 10.63
CA LEU A 55 -58.50 -6.02 10.20
C LEU A 55 -58.61 -6.55 8.77
N SER A 56 -59.70 -7.24 8.42
CA SER A 56 -59.93 -7.73 7.06
C SER A 56 -59.92 -6.59 6.04
N LYS A 57 -60.61 -5.47 6.32
CA LYS A 57 -60.60 -4.29 5.44
C LYS A 57 -59.22 -3.65 5.30
N LEU A 58 -58.42 -3.67 6.35
CA LEU A 58 -57.03 -3.19 6.30
C LEU A 58 -56.16 -4.14 5.47
N THR A 59 -56.33 -5.45 5.63
CA THR A 59 -55.62 -6.46 4.83
C THR A 59 -55.96 -6.32 3.34
N ASP A 60 -57.22 -6.10 2.98
CA ASP A 60 -57.62 -5.88 1.58
C ASP A 60 -56.95 -4.64 0.98
N LYS A 61 -56.83 -3.55 1.76
CA LYS A 61 -56.11 -2.34 1.34
C LYS A 61 -54.62 -2.59 1.16
N ILE A 62 -54.00 -3.36 2.04
CA ILE A 62 -52.58 -3.74 1.92
C ILE A 62 -52.37 -4.64 0.70
N LEU A 63 -53.31 -5.56 0.42
CA LEU A 63 -53.23 -6.47 -0.71
C LEU A 63 -53.19 -5.73 -2.06
N LEU A 64 -53.93 -4.64 -2.20
CA LEU A 64 -53.90 -3.78 -3.40
C LEU A 64 -52.52 -3.16 -3.65
N GLU A 65 -51.74 -2.93 -2.59
CA GLU A 65 -50.41 -2.31 -2.65
C GLU A 65 -49.28 -3.31 -2.38
N LEU A 66 -49.57 -4.62 -2.36
CA LEU A 66 -48.61 -5.64 -1.96
C LEU A 66 -47.36 -5.62 -2.83
N ASP A 67 -47.52 -5.45 -4.14
CA ASP A 67 -46.40 -5.39 -5.09
C ASP A 67 -45.51 -4.16 -4.83
N SER A 68 -46.12 -3.01 -4.55
CA SER A 68 -45.42 -1.77 -4.17
C SER A 68 -44.61 -1.97 -2.89
N ILE A 69 -45.20 -2.61 -1.88
CA ILE A 69 -44.56 -2.91 -0.59
C ILE A 69 -43.39 -3.88 -0.78
N GLN A 70 -43.58 -4.93 -1.59
CA GLN A 70 -42.52 -5.90 -1.88
C GLN A 70 -41.36 -5.26 -2.64
N SER A 71 -41.65 -4.41 -3.63
CA SER A 71 -40.62 -3.67 -4.36
C SER A 71 -39.82 -2.75 -3.44
N LEU A 72 -40.50 -1.99 -2.57
CA LEU A 72 -39.84 -1.12 -1.58
C LEU A 72 -38.98 -1.92 -0.60
N LEU A 73 -39.47 -3.08 -0.15
CA LEU A 73 -38.70 -3.98 0.72
C LEU A 73 -37.43 -4.48 0.01
N GLN A 74 -37.51 -4.88 -1.26
CA GLN A 74 -36.33 -5.34 -2.02
C GLN A 74 -35.29 -4.23 -2.20
N GLU A 75 -35.71 -3.01 -2.53
CA GLU A 75 -34.79 -1.87 -2.65
C GLU A 75 -34.18 -1.49 -1.29
N THR A 76 -34.95 -1.57 -0.20
CA THR A 76 -34.44 -1.34 1.16
C THR A 76 -33.38 -2.39 1.53
N ILE A 77 -33.63 -3.67 1.23
CA ILE A 77 -32.65 -4.76 1.45
C ILE A 77 -31.38 -4.51 0.63
N LYS A 78 -31.50 -4.03 -0.61
CA LYS A 78 -30.36 -3.72 -1.46
C LYS A 78 -29.51 -2.58 -0.90
N LEU A 79 -30.15 -1.49 -0.47
CA LEU A 79 -29.47 -0.36 0.18
C LEU A 79 -28.81 -0.77 1.49
N ASP A 80 -29.47 -1.59 2.31
CA ASP A 80 -28.89 -2.11 3.55
C ASP A 80 -27.66 -2.97 3.28
N LYS A 81 -27.72 -3.88 2.28
CA LYS A 81 -26.55 -4.67 1.85
C LYS A 81 -25.37 -3.80 1.41
N VAL A 82 -25.61 -2.77 0.58
CA VAL A 82 -24.55 -1.85 0.12
C VAL A 82 -23.96 -1.08 1.30
N THR A 83 -24.81 -0.58 2.19
CA THR A 83 -24.39 0.16 3.39
C THR A 83 -23.59 -0.73 4.33
N ALA A 84 -24.00 -1.98 4.54
CA ALA A 84 -23.29 -2.95 5.36
C ALA A 84 -21.89 -3.25 4.80
N ARG A 85 -21.77 -3.44 3.48
CA ARG A 85 -20.47 -3.65 2.80
C ARG A 85 -19.55 -2.44 2.92
N ALA A 86 -20.09 -1.23 2.76
CA ALA A 86 -19.32 0.01 2.91
C ALA A 86 -18.84 0.20 4.36
N LYS A 87 -19.72 -0.02 5.34
CA LYS A 87 -19.35 0.03 6.77
C LYS A 87 -18.28 -0.99 7.12
N TYR A 88 -18.40 -2.22 6.61
CA TYR A 88 -17.39 -3.26 6.78
C TYR A 88 -16.05 -2.82 6.19
N SER A 89 -16.04 -2.29 4.96
CA SER A 89 -14.81 -1.80 4.32
C SER A 89 -14.12 -0.71 5.15
N ILE A 90 -14.88 0.29 5.61
CA ILE A 90 -14.34 1.40 6.41
C ILE A 90 -13.78 0.90 7.76
N ALA A 91 -14.44 -0.06 8.40
CA ALA A 91 -14.02 -0.60 9.69
C ALA A 91 -12.68 -1.36 9.62
N TYR A 92 -12.39 -2.00 8.49
CA TYR A 92 -11.22 -2.87 8.31
C TYR A 92 -10.19 -2.34 7.29
N ASP A 93 -10.32 -1.08 6.86
CA ASP A 93 -9.48 -0.46 5.84
C ASP A 93 -9.40 -1.29 4.55
N GLY A 94 -10.57 -1.71 4.07
CA GLY A 94 -10.72 -2.52 2.88
C GLY A 94 -10.39 -1.74 1.61
N THR A 95 -9.75 -2.41 0.66
CA THR A 95 -9.37 -1.91 -0.65
C THR A 95 -10.31 -2.43 -1.73
N PHE A 96 -10.63 -1.59 -2.72
CA PHE A 96 -11.40 -2.01 -3.89
C PHE A 96 -10.52 -2.87 -4.82
N PRO A 97 -10.86 -4.13 -5.09
CA PRO A 97 -10.05 -4.98 -5.96
C PRO A 97 -10.26 -4.65 -7.44
N ASP A 98 -9.17 -4.64 -8.21
CA ASP A 98 -9.20 -4.70 -9.68
C ASP A 98 -9.51 -6.14 -10.10
N LEU A 99 -10.78 -6.38 -10.44
CA LEU A 99 -11.30 -7.67 -10.86
C LEU A 99 -11.25 -7.80 -12.38
N TYR A 100 -10.52 -8.80 -12.87
CA TYR A 100 -10.37 -9.04 -14.30
C TYR A 100 -10.80 -10.47 -14.68
N LEU A 101 -11.27 -10.64 -15.91
CA LEU A 101 -11.70 -11.94 -16.44
C LEU A 101 -10.55 -12.55 -17.26
N PRO A 102 -10.00 -13.70 -16.85
CA PRO A 102 -8.83 -14.30 -17.51
C PRO A 102 -8.96 -14.55 -19.01
N ASN A 103 -10.17 -14.84 -19.49
CA ASN A 103 -10.40 -15.29 -20.87
C ASN A 103 -10.84 -14.17 -21.83
N PHE A 104 -11.05 -12.94 -21.36
CA PHE A 104 -11.63 -11.85 -22.17
C PHE A 104 -10.64 -10.76 -22.63
N GLU A 105 -9.37 -10.79 -22.21
CA GLU A 105 -8.39 -9.77 -22.61
C GLU A 105 -7.84 -9.95 -24.05
N ASN A 106 -8.15 -11.06 -24.73
CA ASN A 106 -7.74 -11.30 -26.13
C ASN A 106 -8.78 -10.90 -27.20
N GLU A 107 -9.98 -10.47 -26.81
CA GLU A 107 -10.92 -9.83 -27.74
C GLU A 107 -10.77 -8.32 -27.63
N THR A 108 -9.92 -7.78 -28.51
CA THR A 108 -9.78 -6.36 -28.77
C THR A 108 -11.14 -5.66 -28.84
N VAL A 109 -11.40 -4.76 -27.88
CA VAL A 109 -12.35 -3.66 -28.05
C VAL A 109 -11.72 -2.67 -29.03
N THR A 110 -11.71 -3.03 -30.32
CA THR A 110 -11.69 -2.06 -31.40
C THR A 110 -13.11 -1.60 -31.64
N SER A 111 -13.58 -0.63 -30.87
CA SER A 111 -14.47 0.43 -31.38
C SER A 111 -14.78 1.50 -30.33
N ALA A 112 -14.63 2.74 -30.79
CA ALA A 112 -15.26 3.96 -30.30
C ALA A 112 -14.83 4.50 -28.92
N THR A 113 -13.72 5.23 -28.89
CA THR A 113 -13.75 6.68 -28.61
C THR A 113 -12.41 7.30 -29.00
N GLY A 114 -12.42 8.07 -30.09
CA GLY A 114 -11.29 8.90 -30.47
C GLY A 114 -11.14 10.06 -29.49
N GLY A 115 -10.05 10.06 -28.74
CA GLY A 115 -9.63 11.17 -27.89
C GLY A 115 -8.11 11.25 -27.90
N SER A 116 -7.57 12.08 -28.80
CA SER A 116 -6.15 12.40 -28.87
C SER A 116 -5.69 13.08 -27.58
N ALA A 117 -4.89 12.37 -26.78
CA ALA A 117 -4.09 12.96 -25.71
C ALA A 117 -2.63 12.53 -25.90
N LYS A 118 -1.86 13.33 -26.64
CA LYS A 118 -0.40 13.32 -26.59
C LYS A 118 0.03 13.77 -25.20
N GLY A 119 0.49 12.83 -24.37
CA GLY A 119 1.07 13.08 -23.05
C GLY A 119 2.36 12.28 -22.88
N THR A 120 3.48 13.00 -22.94
CA THR A 120 4.82 12.71 -22.41
C THR A 120 5.09 11.31 -21.82
N SER A 121 5.98 10.57 -22.48
CA SER A 121 6.57 9.33 -21.99
C SER A 121 7.44 9.56 -20.75
N SER A 122 6.91 9.32 -19.56
CA SER A 122 7.73 8.89 -18.43
C SER A 122 7.89 7.38 -18.55
N ALA A 123 9.13 6.92 -18.73
CA ALA A 123 9.47 5.50 -18.74
C ALA A 123 9.09 4.86 -17.39
N GLN A 124 7.90 4.26 -17.32
CA GLN A 124 7.56 3.31 -16.27
C GLN A 124 8.21 1.96 -16.60
N PRO A 125 8.79 1.25 -15.62
CA PRO A 125 9.25 -0.12 -15.86
C PRO A 125 8.06 -0.97 -16.32
N PRO A 126 8.26 -2.01 -17.15
CA PRO A 126 7.17 -2.87 -17.58
C PRO A 126 6.51 -3.45 -16.32
N LYS A 127 5.23 -3.13 -16.09
CA LYS A 127 4.45 -3.75 -15.03
C LYS A 127 4.52 -5.25 -15.29
N LYS A 128 5.18 -6.02 -14.40
CA LYS A 128 5.01 -7.46 -14.40
C LYS A 128 3.51 -7.71 -14.32
N ALA A 129 2.96 -8.39 -15.31
CA ALA A 129 1.58 -8.81 -15.25
C ALA A 129 1.48 -9.84 -14.13
N TRP A 130 0.79 -9.45 -13.05
CA TRP A 130 0.49 -10.32 -11.94
C TRP A 130 -0.82 -11.03 -12.24
N LYS A 131 -0.85 -12.35 -12.02
CA LYS A 131 -2.10 -13.13 -11.98
C LYS A 131 -2.92 -12.74 -10.76
N LEU A 132 -2.26 -12.65 -9.62
CA LEU A 132 -2.86 -12.21 -8.36
C LEU A 132 -1.86 -11.35 -7.63
N TYR A 133 -2.30 -10.17 -7.20
CA TYR A 133 -1.49 -9.22 -6.44
C TYR A 133 -2.30 -8.67 -5.27
N MET A 134 -1.91 -9.04 -4.07
CA MET A 134 -2.51 -8.57 -2.81
C MET A 134 -1.39 -8.31 -1.80
N PRO A 135 -0.81 -7.10 -1.77
CA PRO A 135 0.20 -6.74 -0.78
C PRO A 135 -0.45 -6.52 0.59
N ASN A 136 0.26 -6.89 1.66
CA ASN A 136 -0.19 -6.80 3.05
C ASN A 136 -1.64 -7.30 3.28
N ALA A 137 -1.98 -8.49 2.76
CA ALA A 137 -3.30 -9.06 2.94
C ALA A 137 -3.50 -9.63 4.35
N TYR A 138 -4.58 -9.23 5.02
CA TYR A 138 -5.01 -9.76 6.31
C TYR A 138 -6.04 -10.87 6.14
N HIS A 139 -5.98 -11.87 7.00
CA HIS A 139 -7.04 -12.87 7.11
C HIS A 139 -8.27 -12.24 7.79
N PRO A 140 -9.45 -12.15 7.12
CA PRO A 140 -10.59 -11.38 7.62
C PRO A 140 -11.07 -11.79 9.00
N LEU A 141 -11.22 -13.10 9.23
CA LEU A 141 -11.73 -13.61 10.52
C LEU A 141 -10.73 -13.44 11.68
N LEU A 142 -9.43 -13.50 11.40
CA LEU A 142 -8.40 -13.33 12.44
C LEU A 142 -8.29 -11.86 12.83
N LEU A 143 -8.37 -10.96 11.85
CA LEU A 143 -8.41 -9.53 12.09
C LEU A 143 -9.66 -9.12 12.87
N GLN A 144 -10.84 -9.64 12.48
CA GLN A 144 -12.09 -9.43 13.20
C GLN A 144 -12.00 -9.92 14.65
N GLN A 145 -11.59 -11.18 14.86
CA GLN A 145 -11.48 -11.75 16.21
C GLN A 145 -10.51 -10.94 17.08
N HIS A 146 -9.42 -10.47 16.51
CA HIS A 146 -8.46 -9.61 17.19
C HIS A 146 -9.08 -8.26 17.60
N GLN A 147 -9.74 -7.56 16.67
CA GLN A 147 -10.40 -6.29 16.95
C GLN A 147 -11.51 -6.44 18.01
N GLU A 148 -12.35 -7.47 17.90
CA GLU A 148 -13.41 -7.73 18.89
C GLU A 148 -12.85 -7.99 20.29
N ASN A 149 -11.75 -8.75 20.39
CA ASN A 149 -11.05 -9.00 21.65
C ASN A 149 -10.44 -7.73 22.24
N LEU A 150 -9.84 -6.90 21.39
CA LEU A 150 -9.25 -5.62 21.76
C LEU A 150 -10.32 -4.63 22.25
N ASP A 151 -11.45 -4.54 21.55
CA ASP A 151 -12.58 -3.69 21.93
C ASP A 151 -13.26 -4.17 23.21
N ARG A 152 -13.35 -5.49 23.42
CA ARG A 152 -13.84 -6.05 24.69
C ARG A 152 -12.90 -5.66 25.84
N ALA A 153 -11.60 -5.85 25.67
CA ALA A 153 -10.61 -5.49 26.69
C ALA A 153 -10.61 -3.98 26.98
N LYS A 154 -10.76 -3.13 25.96
CA LYS A 154 -10.89 -1.67 26.13
C LYS A 154 -12.17 -1.29 26.88
N ARG A 155 -13.30 -1.95 26.58
CA ARG A 155 -14.55 -1.76 27.32
C ARG A 155 -14.45 -2.19 28.78
N ASP A 156 -13.76 -3.29 29.07
CA ASP A 156 -13.52 -3.77 30.43
C ASP A 156 -12.66 -2.78 31.23
N VAL A 157 -11.62 -2.21 30.62
CA VAL A 157 -10.83 -1.13 31.23
C VAL A 157 -11.68 0.11 31.49
N ALA A 158 -12.55 0.50 30.54
CA ALA A 158 -13.42 1.65 30.69
C ALA A 158 -14.47 1.46 31.81
N SER A 159 -15.06 0.27 31.89
CA SER A 159 -16.05 -0.07 32.93
C SER A 159 -15.42 -0.13 34.32
N ALA A 160 -14.24 -0.75 34.45
CA ALA A 160 -13.48 -0.78 35.70
C ALA A 160 -13.07 0.64 36.14
N THR A 161 -12.62 1.49 35.21
CA THR A 161 -12.26 2.89 35.50
C THR A 161 -13.49 3.70 35.96
N ALA A 162 -14.65 3.48 35.32
CA ALA A 162 -15.89 4.14 35.70
C ALA A 162 -16.38 3.70 37.09
N GLU A 163 -16.24 2.41 37.42
CA GLU A 163 -16.60 1.87 38.74
C GLU A 163 -15.70 2.42 39.85
N ILE A 164 -14.38 2.49 39.63
CA ILE A 164 -13.44 3.14 40.57
C ILE A 164 -13.83 4.60 40.80
N ARG A 165 -14.13 5.34 39.72
CA ARG A 165 -14.55 6.74 39.82
C ARG A 165 -15.86 6.87 40.60
N ARG A 166 -16.82 5.96 40.39
CA ARG A 166 -18.11 5.93 41.10
C ARG A 166 -17.89 5.70 42.60
N ARG A 167 -17.13 4.68 43.00
CA ARG A 167 -16.87 4.37 44.41
C ARG A 167 -16.15 5.50 45.14
N ARG A 168 -15.20 6.17 44.46
CA ARG A 168 -14.52 7.36 44.99
C ARG A 168 -15.46 8.53 45.26
N ILE A 169 -16.51 8.70 44.46
CA ILE A 169 -17.52 9.75 44.65
C ILE A 169 -18.44 9.42 45.83
N TYR A 170 -18.82 8.15 46.02
CA TYR A 170 -19.76 7.72 47.06
C TYR A 170 -19.10 7.38 48.41
N GLY A 171 -17.79 7.57 48.58
CA GLY A 171 -17.10 7.38 49.85
C GLY A 171 -17.16 5.94 50.38
N GLN A 172 -17.21 4.94 49.49
CA GLN A 172 -17.16 3.54 49.88
C GLN A 172 -15.70 3.09 50.08
N ASP A 173 -15.30 2.87 51.33
CA ASP A 173 -13.99 2.34 51.71
C ASP A 173 -13.92 0.82 51.53
N ILE A 174 -13.36 0.30 50.44
CA ILE A 174 -12.79 -1.07 50.38
C ILE A 174 -11.63 -1.14 49.36
N ALA A 175 -10.50 -1.74 49.81
CA ALA A 175 -9.37 -2.29 49.06
C ALA A 175 -9.03 -1.62 47.72
N GLU A 176 -8.64 -0.34 47.75
CA GLU A 176 -8.13 0.37 46.56
C GLU A 176 -7.02 -0.41 45.86
N ASP A 177 -6.18 -1.12 46.62
CA ASP A 177 -5.04 -1.86 46.10
C ASP A 177 -5.41 -3.03 45.17
N GLN A 178 -6.49 -3.77 45.46
CA GLN A 178 -6.91 -4.91 44.62
C GLN A 178 -7.52 -4.42 43.30
N LEU A 179 -8.43 -3.44 43.36
CA LEU A 179 -9.04 -2.90 42.14
C LEU A 179 -8.04 -2.14 41.26
N ALA A 180 -7.07 -1.45 41.87
CA ALA A 180 -5.99 -0.79 41.14
C ALA A 180 -5.04 -1.81 40.49
N SER A 181 -4.75 -2.91 41.17
CA SER A 181 -3.98 -4.03 40.61
C SER A 181 -4.71 -4.67 39.42
N ASP A 182 -6.01 -4.94 39.55
CA ASP A 182 -6.84 -5.48 38.47
C ASP A 182 -6.90 -4.53 37.26
N LEU A 183 -7.06 -3.22 37.50
CA LEU A 183 -7.01 -2.25 36.42
C LEU A 183 -5.66 -2.23 35.70
N SER A 184 -4.56 -2.38 36.44
CA SER A 184 -3.21 -2.43 35.87
C SER A 184 -3.01 -3.68 34.99
N SER A 185 -3.53 -4.84 35.41
CA SER A 185 -3.44 -6.08 34.65
C SER A 185 -4.31 -6.03 33.38
N MET A 186 -5.51 -5.43 33.46
CA MET A 186 -6.37 -5.20 32.29
C MET A 186 -5.70 -4.25 31.27
N LYS A 187 -5.06 -3.17 31.73
CA LYS A 187 -4.30 -2.27 30.84
C LYS A 187 -3.10 -2.96 30.20
N LEU A 188 -2.40 -3.82 30.95
CA LEU A 188 -1.31 -4.63 30.40
C LEU A 188 -1.83 -5.57 29.29
N ARG A 189 -2.98 -6.21 29.52
CA ARG A 189 -3.64 -7.06 28.52
C ARG A 189 -4.00 -6.29 27.25
N VAL A 190 -4.54 -5.07 27.37
CA VAL A 190 -4.80 -4.20 26.19
C VAL A 190 -3.49 -3.91 25.45
N SER A 191 -2.43 -3.55 26.16
CA SER A 191 -1.12 -3.27 25.54
C SER A 191 -0.50 -4.50 24.87
N GLN A 192 -0.72 -5.70 25.42
CA GLN A 192 -0.30 -6.96 24.78
C GLN A 192 -1.10 -7.23 23.51
N LEU A 193 -2.43 -7.10 23.57
CA LEU A 193 -3.27 -7.23 22.38
C LEU A 193 -2.90 -6.21 21.31
N GLU A 194 -2.58 -4.96 21.65
CA GLU A 194 -2.13 -3.96 20.67
C GLU A 194 -0.79 -4.33 20.00
N LYS A 195 0.04 -5.15 20.63
CA LYS A 195 1.30 -5.65 20.06
C LYS A 195 1.11 -6.92 19.24
N ASP A 196 0.20 -7.79 19.64
CA ASP A 196 -0.07 -9.08 19.02
C ASP A 196 -1.10 -8.97 17.87
N GLN A 197 -0.96 -7.95 17.03
CA GLN A 197 -1.80 -7.79 15.85
C GLN A 197 -1.52 -8.91 14.82
N PRO A 198 -2.55 -9.44 14.15
CA PRO A 198 -2.35 -10.39 13.05
C PRO A 198 -1.37 -9.82 12.01
N VAL A 199 -0.40 -10.63 11.60
CA VAL A 199 0.62 -10.20 10.64
C VAL A 199 0.07 -10.33 9.22
N PRO A 200 0.13 -9.26 8.39
CA PRO A 200 -0.32 -9.33 7.00
C PRO A 200 0.66 -10.09 6.11
N VAL A 201 0.16 -10.63 5.00
CA VAL A 201 0.92 -11.47 4.07
C VAL A 201 0.87 -10.93 2.65
N ASP A 202 2.02 -10.86 1.97
CA ASP A 202 2.10 -10.44 0.57
C ASP A 202 1.86 -11.60 -0.38
N PHE A 203 0.82 -11.49 -1.23
CA PHE A 203 0.56 -12.42 -2.33
C PHE A 203 0.93 -11.80 -3.67
N MET A 204 1.97 -12.35 -4.31
CA MET A 204 2.55 -11.83 -5.56
C MET A 204 2.73 -12.99 -6.55
N ILE A 205 1.64 -13.37 -7.22
CA ILE A 205 1.59 -14.54 -8.11
C ILE A 205 1.75 -14.06 -9.56
N ALA A 206 2.80 -14.55 -10.22
CA ALA A 206 3.09 -14.19 -11.62
C ALA A 206 2.04 -14.77 -12.58
N GLU A 207 1.88 -14.15 -13.74
CA GLU A 207 0.91 -14.57 -14.77
C GLU A 207 1.09 -16.03 -15.22
N GLU A 208 2.34 -16.46 -15.38
CA GLU A 208 2.68 -17.82 -15.84
C GLU A 208 2.43 -18.90 -14.76
N THR A 209 2.25 -18.51 -13.50
CA THR A 209 2.11 -19.45 -12.38
C THR A 209 0.70 -20.02 -12.35
N THR A 210 0.56 -21.33 -12.54
CA THR A 210 -0.70 -22.07 -12.37
C THR A 210 -0.75 -22.76 -11.01
N VAL A 211 0.39 -23.24 -10.49
CA VAL A 211 0.46 -23.93 -9.20
C VAL A 211 1.47 -23.25 -8.29
N LEU A 212 1.03 -22.83 -7.11
CA LEU A 212 1.88 -22.29 -6.05
C LEU A 212 2.01 -23.33 -4.93
N VAL A 213 3.23 -23.80 -4.70
CA VAL A 213 3.55 -24.75 -3.62
C VAL A 213 4.14 -24.01 -2.42
N ILE A 214 3.39 -23.94 -1.33
CA ILE A 214 3.79 -23.30 -0.08
C ILE A 214 4.35 -24.34 0.88
N THR A 215 5.58 -24.13 1.33
CA THR A 215 6.34 -25.06 2.17
C THR A 215 6.84 -24.39 3.44
N GLY A 216 7.16 -25.19 4.46
CA GLY A 216 7.64 -24.70 5.75
C GLY A 216 7.00 -25.46 6.93
N PRO A 217 7.31 -25.08 8.18
CA PRO A 217 6.74 -25.73 9.36
C PRO A 217 5.22 -25.55 9.46
N ASN A 218 4.52 -26.46 10.13
CA ASN A 218 3.05 -26.41 10.26
C ASN A 218 2.58 -25.17 11.04
N THR A 219 3.37 -24.72 12.02
CA THR A 219 3.13 -23.47 12.77
C THR A 219 3.39 -22.19 11.96
N GLY A 220 3.89 -22.29 10.72
CA GLY A 220 4.25 -21.16 9.86
C GLY A 220 3.08 -20.39 9.22
N GLY A 221 1.83 -20.82 9.44
CA GLY A 221 0.66 -20.16 8.89
C GLY A 221 0.31 -20.55 7.44
N LYS A 222 0.81 -21.68 6.93
CA LYS A 222 0.55 -22.16 5.55
C LYS A 222 -0.95 -22.24 5.24
N THR A 223 -1.72 -22.91 6.09
CA THR A 223 -3.18 -23.06 5.96
C THR A 223 -3.91 -21.71 6.02
N ILE A 224 -3.46 -20.80 6.90
CA ILE A 224 -4.03 -19.46 7.00
C ILE A 224 -3.79 -18.69 5.69
N SER A 225 -2.61 -18.79 5.10
CA SER A 225 -2.31 -18.16 3.81
C SER A 225 -3.24 -18.65 2.69
N LEU A 226 -3.55 -19.96 2.63
CA LEU A 226 -4.53 -20.52 1.69
C LEU A 226 -5.92 -19.92 1.93
N LYS A 227 -6.38 -19.94 3.19
CA LYS A 227 -7.70 -19.40 3.57
C LYS A 227 -7.81 -17.90 3.26
N THR A 228 -6.75 -17.12 3.43
CA THR A 228 -6.73 -15.69 3.09
C THR A 228 -7.00 -15.47 1.60
N VAL A 229 -6.35 -16.21 0.69
CA VAL A 229 -6.58 -16.09 -0.76
C VAL A 229 -7.98 -16.58 -1.16
N GLY A 230 -8.46 -17.68 -0.56
CA GLY A 230 -9.81 -18.20 -0.79
C GLY A 230 -10.89 -17.22 -0.36
N LEU A 231 -10.78 -16.69 0.86
CA LEU A 231 -11.73 -15.71 1.39
C LEU A 231 -11.69 -14.40 0.61
N ALA A 232 -10.51 -13.89 0.26
CA ALA A 232 -10.39 -12.70 -0.58
C ALA A 232 -11.11 -12.87 -1.93
N SER A 233 -10.94 -14.02 -2.58
CA SER A 233 -11.63 -14.35 -3.83
C SER A 233 -13.16 -14.36 -3.68
N LEU A 234 -13.67 -14.95 -2.59
CA LEU A 234 -15.11 -14.98 -2.30
C LEU A 234 -15.66 -13.59 -1.95
N MET A 235 -14.91 -12.82 -1.15
CA MET A 235 -15.25 -11.43 -0.80
C MET A 235 -15.39 -10.58 -2.06
N ALA A 236 -14.42 -10.66 -2.98
CA ALA A 236 -14.46 -9.92 -4.23
C ALA A 236 -15.71 -10.31 -5.06
N LYS A 237 -16.03 -11.60 -5.13
CA LYS A 237 -17.20 -12.13 -5.86
C LYS A 237 -18.54 -11.60 -5.34
N ILE A 238 -18.65 -11.37 -4.03
CA ILE A 238 -19.85 -10.78 -3.43
C ILE A 238 -19.81 -9.25 -3.36
N GLY A 239 -18.79 -8.61 -3.94
CA GLY A 239 -18.64 -7.16 -3.97
C GLY A 239 -18.24 -6.56 -2.63
N LEU A 240 -17.53 -7.32 -1.78
CA LEU A 240 -16.82 -6.80 -0.63
C LEU A 240 -15.43 -6.31 -1.03
N TYR A 241 -14.96 -5.30 -0.30
CA TYR A 241 -13.58 -4.81 -0.40
C TYR A 241 -12.64 -5.82 0.27
N ILE A 242 -11.41 -5.89 -0.22
CA ILE A 242 -10.40 -6.85 0.22
C ILE A 242 -9.52 -6.21 1.28
N LEU A 243 -9.22 -6.95 2.34
CA LEU A 243 -8.39 -6.45 3.45
C LEU A 243 -6.90 -6.56 3.10
N ALA A 244 -6.47 -5.77 2.13
CA ALA A 244 -5.11 -5.71 1.63
C ALA A 244 -4.77 -4.26 1.25
N SER A 245 -3.49 -3.93 1.11
CA SER A 245 -3.08 -2.58 0.70
C SER A 245 -3.27 -2.38 -0.81
N GLU A 246 -3.58 -1.15 -1.21
CA GLU A 246 -3.62 -0.77 -2.62
C GLU A 246 -2.24 -0.82 -3.30
N PRO A 247 -2.14 -1.27 -4.57
CA PRO A 247 -3.22 -1.78 -5.42
C PRO A 247 -3.50 -3.28 -5.21
N VAL A 248 -4.75 -3.70 -5.39
CA VAL A 248 -5.17 -5.11 -5.35
C VAL A 248 -5.64 -5.56 -6.73
N LYS A 249 -5.11 -6.67 -7.25
CA LYS A 249 -5.54 -7.31 -8.51
C LYS A 249 -5.89 -8.76 -8.25
N ILE A 250 -7.12 -9.15 -8.58
CA ILE A 250 -7.63 -10.51 -8.34
C ILE A 250 -8.37 -10.98 -9.61
N PRO A 251 -8.16 -12.22 -10.08
CA PRO A 251 -8.92 -12.75 -11.20
C PRO A 251 -10.34 -13.12 -10.74
N TRP A 252 -11.30 -13.01 -11.65
CA TRP A 252 -12.65 -13.50 -11.41
C TRP A 252 -12.68 -15.03 -11.49
N PHE A 253 -12.86 -15.68 -10.33
CA PHE A 253 -12.99 -17.13 -10.26
C PHE A 253 -14.45 -17.59 -10.36
N ASN A 254 -14.71 -18.55 -11.24
CA ASN A 254 -16.05 -19.14 -11.39
C ASN A 254 -16.44 -20.00 -10.18
N ALA A 255 -15.48 -20.71 -9.60
CA ALA A 255 -15.62 -21.58 -8.44
C ALA A 255 -14.32 -21.54 -7.60
N VAL A 256 -14.48 -21.72 -6.30
CA VAL A 256 -13.38 -21.87 -5.34
C VAL A 256 -13.54 -23.26 -4.71
N TYR A 257 -12.61 -24.16 -5.03
CA TYR A 257 -12.55 -25.51 -4.47
C TYR A 257 -11.51 -25.55 -3.36
N ALA A 258 -11.82 -26.27 -2.28
CA ALA A 258 -10.93 -26.38 -1.14
C ALA A 258 -10.95 -27.81 -0.57
N ASP A 259 -9.77 -28.37 -0.38
CA ASP A 259 -9.53 -29.49 0.53
C ASP A 259 -8.62 -28.98 1.65
N ILE A 260 -9.25 -28.54 2.75
CA ILE A 260 -8.58 -27.93 3.89
C ILE A 260 -9.16 -28.59 5.15
N GLY A 261 -8.37 -29.40 5.85
CA GLY A 261 -8.82 -30.18 7.00
C GLY A 261 -7.78 -30.27 8.11
N ASP A 262 -8.24 -30.41 9.34
CA ASP A 262 -7.41 -30.68 10.52
C ASP A 262 -7.21 -32.20 10.64
N GLU A 263 -5.98 -32.68 10.50
CA GLU A 263 -5.59 -34.07 10.79
C GLU A 263 -5.80 -34.43 12.30
N GLN A 264 -6.23 -33.49 13.14
CA GLN A 264 -6.36 -33.65 14.60
C GLN A 264 -7.74 -34.14 15.09
N SER A 265 -8.68 -34.42 14.19
CA SER A 265 -9.90 -35.15 14.53
C SER A 265 -9.55 -36.63 14.77
N LEU A 266 -9.24 -36.98 16.03
CA LEU A 266 -8.94 -38.33 16.56
C LEU A 266 -10.00 -39.41 16.27
N THR A 267 -11.11 -39.08 15.62
CA THR A 267 -12.25 -39.97 15.36
C THR A 267 -12.15 -40.83 14.08
N GLN A 268 -11.13 -40.67 13.23
CA GLN A 268 -11.11 -41.35 11.92
C GLN A 268 -9.71 -41.78 11.42
N SER A 269 -9.08 -42.72 12.13
CA SER A 269 -7.68 -43.13 11.95
C SER A 269 -7.32 -43.89 10.64
N LEU A 270 -8.25 -44.06 9.68
CA LEU A 270 -8.03 -44.66 8.35
C LEU A 270 -8.84 -43.96 7.22
N SER A 271 -9.74 -43.04 7.58
CA SER A 271 -10.71 -42.39 6.70
C SER A 271 -10.28 -40.99 6.24
N THR A 272 -9.07 -40.54 6.60
CA THR A 272 -8.54 -39.21 6.27
C THR A 272 -7.80 -39.21 4.95
N PHE A 273 -6.73 -40.01 4.77
CA PHE A 273 -5.96 -40.00 3.49
C PHE A 273 -6.80 -40.37 2.27
N SER A 274 -7.54 -41.47 2.34
CA SER A 274 -8.44 -41.91 1.26
C SER A 274 -9.60 -40.94 1.03
N GLY A 275 -10.08 -40.28 2.10
CA GLY A 275 -11.07 -39.21 2.04
C GLY A 275 -10.56 -37.97 1.31
N HIS A 276 -9.37 -37.48 1.70
CA HIS A 276 -8.68 -36.38 1.03
C HIS A 276 -8.45 -36.69 -0.44
N LEU A 277 -7.90 -37.86 -0.79
CA LEU A 277 -7.70 -38.23 -2.20
C LEU A 277 -9.01 -38.29 -2.99
N LYS A 278 -10.09 -38.81 -2.40
CA LYS A 278 -11.40 -38.83 -3.05
C LYS A 278 -11.92 -37.41 -3.28
N GLN A 279 -11.77 -36.53 -2.30
CA GLN A 279 -12.17 -35.13 -2.38
C GLN A 279 -11.35 -34.40 -3.45
N ILE A 280 -10.03 -34.54 -3.44
CA ILE A 280 -9.16 -33.91 -4.43
C ILE A 280 -9.42 -34.46 -5.83
N GLY A 281 -9.71 -35.75 -5.96
CA GLY A 281 -10.12 -36.36 -7.22
C GLY A 281 -11.44 -35.78 -7.75
N ALA A 282 -12.43 -35.54 -6.88
CA ALA A 282 -13.67 -34.86 -7.23
C ALA A 282 -13.42 -33.40 -7.65
N ILE A 283 -12.61 -32.66 -6.88
CA ILE A 283 -12.21 -31.29 -7.20
C ILE A 283 -11.56 -31.25 -8.59
N ARG A 284 -10.62 -32.16 -8.87
CA ARG A 284 -9.93 -32.23 -10.17
C ARG A 284 -10.87 -32.47 -11.35
N ALA A 285 -11.96 -33.21 -11.13
CA ALA A 285 -12.95 -33.50 -12.15
C ALA A 285 -13.88 -32.31 -12.45
N GLU A 286 -14.12 -31.44 -11.47
CA GLU A 286 -15.02 -30.27 -11.60
C GLU A 286 -14.27 -28.95 -11.86
N SER A 287 -12.98 -28.88 -11.53
CA SER A 287 -12.18 -27.68 -11.67
C SER A 287 -11.91 -27.33 -13.14
N THR A 288 -12.06 -26.05 -13.49
CA THR A 288 -11.83 -25.54 -14.86
C THR A 288 -10.70 -24.51 -14.90
N SER A 289 -10.33 -24.05 -16.09
CA SER A 289 -9.35 -22.97 -16.32
C SER A 289 -9.75 -21.60 -15.75
N GLU A 290 -10.88 -21.51 -15.06
CA GLU A 290 -11.39 -20.30 -14.37
C GLU A 290 -11.56 -20.53 -12.86
N SER A 291 -11.16 -21.69 -12.34
CA SER A 291 -11.33 -22.05 -10.94
C SER A 291 -10.09 -21.78 -10.09
N LEU A 292 -10.32 -21.44 -8.82
CA LEU A 292 -9.32 -21.43 -7.75
C LEU A 292 -9.38 -22.75 -6.99
N VAL A 293 -8.24 -23.41 -6.81
CA VAL A 293 -8.14 -24.65 -6.04
C VAL A 293 -7.19 -24.45 -4.85
N LEU A 294 -7.61 -24.86 -3.66
CA LEU A 294 -6.85 -24.74 -2.42
C LEU A 294 -6.68 -26.14 -1.82
N LEU A 295 -5.43 -26.61 -1.70
CA LEU A 295 -5.12 -27.95 -1.22
C LEU A 295 -4.16 -27.85 -0.02
N ASP A 296 -4.59 -28.32 1.14
CA ASP A 296 -3.76 -28.35 2.33
C ASP A 296 -3.06 -29.71 2.50
N GLU A 297 -1.79 -29.68 2.87
CA GLU A 297 -0.94 -30.84 3.16
C GLU A 297 -0.97 -31.95 2.09
N VAL A 298 -0.85 -31.56 0.82
CA VAL A 298 -0.85 -32.50 -0.32
C VAL A 298 0.26 -33.54 -0.17
N GLY A 299 -0.15 -34.81 -0.22
CA GLY A 299 0.72 -35.98 -0.10
C GLY A 299 0.90 -36.50 1.33
N ALA A 300 0.33 -35.84 2.35
CA ALA A 300 0.40 -36.26 3.74
C ALA A 300 -0.39 -37.54 4.05
N GLY A 301 -0.19 -38.12 5.23
CA GLY A 301 -1.00 -39.24 5.74
C GLY A 301 -0.65 -40.65 5.22
N THR A 302 0.44 -40.80 4.44
CA THR A 302 0.92 -42.10 3.94
C THR A 302 2.46 -42.20 3.96
N ASN A 303 3.01 -43.27 3.37
CA ASN A 303 4.44 -43.40 3.12
C ASN A 303 4.97 -42.13 2.41
N PRO A 304 5.96 -41.41 2.98
CA PRO A 304 6.42 -40.13 2.43
C PRO A 304 6.84 -40.16 0.96
N LEU A 305 7.39 -41.29 0.47
CA LEU A 305 7.79 -41.44 -0.92
C LEU A 305 6.59 -41.60 -1.86
N GLU A 306 5.60 -42.41 -1.45
CA GLU A 306 4.37 -42.63 -2.23
C GLU A 306 3.49 -41.38 -2.23
N GLY A 307 3.33 -40.76 -1.05
CA GLY A 307 2.55 -39.54 -0.87
C GLY A 307 3.12 -38.38 -1.69
N ALA A 308 4.45 -38.24 -1.73
CA ALA A 308 5.09 -37.25 -2.58
C ALA A 308 4.93 -37.54 -4.08
N ALA A 309 5.11 -38.78 -4.53
CA ALA A 309 4.91 -39.14 -5.94
C ALA A 309 3.47 -38.86 -6.40
N LEU A 310 2.49 -39.23 -5.57
CA LEU A 310 1.08 -38.97 -5.83
C LEU A 310 0.76 -37.47 -5.83
N GLY A 311 1.30 -36.73 -4.86
CA GLY A 311 1.14 -35.28 -4.77
C GLY A 311 1.74 -34.55 -5.98
N MET A 312 2.92 -34.97 -6.46
CA MET A 312 3.53 -34.42 -7.67
C MET A 312 2.64 -34.64 -8.89
N SER A 313 2.22 -35.88 -9.14
CA SER A 313 1.36 -36.22 -10.29
C SER A 313 0.02 -35.48 -10.26
N LEU A 314 -0.56 -35.31 -9.07
CA LEU A 314 -1.81 -34.59 -8.90
C LEU A 314 -1.64 -33.09 -9.21
N LEU A 315 -0.60 -32.45 -8.67
CA LEU A 315 -0.35 -31.03 -8.92
C LEU A 315 0.02 -30.77 -10.39
N GLU A 316 0.75 -31.68 -11.04
CA GLU A 316 0.99 -31.65 -12.49
C GLU A 316 -0.32 -31.71 -13.27
N SER A 317 -1.24 -32.59 -12.88
CA SER A 317 -2.56 -32.67 -13.49
C SER A 317 -3.35 -31.36 -13.37
N PHE A 318 -3.24 -30.64 -12.25
CA PHE A 318 -3.86 -29.32 -12.08
C PHE A 318 -3.20 -28.25 -12.94
N ALA A 319 -1.87 -28.30 -13.09
CA ALA A 319 -1.10 -27.37 -13.91
C ALA A 319 -1.43 -27.50 -15.41
N GLU A 320 -1.62 -28.72 -15.91
CA GLU A 320 -1.87 -28.98 -17.34
C GLU A 320 -3.31 -28.68 -17.77
N ALA A 321 -4.30 -29.05 -16.97
CA ALA A 321 -5.70 -29.02 -17.41
C ALA A 321 -6.73 -28.87 -16.29
N GLY A 322 -6.35 -28.38 -15.09
CA GLY A 322 -7.23 -28.42 -13.91
C GLY A 322 -7.70 -27.08 -13.37
N SER A 323 -6.88 -26.02 -13.36
CA SER A 323 -7.27 -24.79 -12.66
C SER A 323 -6.67 -23.54 -13.29
N PHE A 324 -7.28 -22.38 -13.05
CA PHE A 324 -6.61 -21.11 -13.31
C PHE A 324 -5.42 -20.89 -12.36
N LEU A 325 -5.64 -21.24 -11.09
CA LEU A 325 -4.69 -21.12 -10.00
C LEU A 325 -4.95 -22.20 -8.94
N THR A 326 -3.93 -22.98 -8.59
CA THR A 326 -3.92 -23.91 -7.46
C THR A 326 -2.92 -23.42 -6.41
N LEU A 327 -3.34 -23.29 -5.16
CA LEU A 327 -2.45 -23.11 -4.02
C LEU A 327 -2.41 -24.42 -3.24
N ALA A 328 -1.22 -24.99 -3.10
CA ALA A 328 -1.00 -26.22 -2.37
C ALA A 328 -0.03 -25.99 -1.22
N THR A 329 -0.30 -26.55 -0.03
CA THR A 329 0.72 -26.63 1.03
C THR A 329 1.28 -28.05 1.09
N THR A 330 2.55 -28.18 1.47
CA THR A 330 3.15 -29.49 1.69
C THR A 330 4.34 -29.43 2.66
N HIS A 331 4.61 -30.57 3.28
CA HIS A 331 5.82 -30.80 4.07
C HIS A 331 6.82 -31.72 3.34
N HIS A 332 6.45 -32.29 2.19
CA HIS A 332 7.30 -33.21 1.43
C HIS A 332 8.42 -32.49 0.69
N GLY A 333 9.64 -32.97 0.87
CA GLY A 333 10.84 -32.40 0.24
C GLY A 333 10.83 -32.48 -1.28
N GLN A 334 10.25 -33.54 -1.85
CA GLN A 334 10.28 -33.80 -3.29
C GLN A 334 9.38 -32.84 -4.10
N LEU A 335 8.25 -32.40 -3.53
CA LEU A 335 7.38 -31.43 -4.22
C LEU A 335 8.05 -30.06 -4.43
N LYS A 336 9.11 -29.77 -3.67
CA LYS A 336 9.93 -28.56 -3.83
C LYS A 336 10.65 -28.52 -5.18
N THR A 337 10.84 -29.65 -5.86
CA THR A 337 11.59 -29.69 -7.12
C THR A 337 10.73 -29.35 -8.34
N LEU A 338 9.39 -29.37 -8.23
CA LEU A 338 8.46 -29.17 -9.34
C LEU A 338 8.67 -27.86 -10.10
N LYS A 339 8.96 -26.77 -9.37
CA LYS A 339 9.31 -25.47 -9.95
C LYS A 339 10.47 -25.54 -10.96
N TYR A 340 11.46 -26.40 -10.72
CA TYR A 340 12.64 -26.50 -11.57
C TYR A 340 12.41 -27.39 -12.80
N SER A 341 11.37 -28.23 -12.77
CA SER A 341 10.98 -29.10 -13.87
C SER A 341 9.95 -28.43 -14.79
N ASN A 342 9.07 -27.59 -14.25
CA ASN A 342 7.96 -26.99 -14.98
C ASN A 342 7.75 -25.51 -14.56
N ASN A 343 7.77 -24.61 -15.54
CA ASN A 343 7.64 -23.16 -15.33
C ASN A 343 6.26 -22.73 -14.81
N SER A 344 5.23 -23.56 -14.95
CA SER A 344 3.89 -23.29 -14.41
C SER A 344 3.84 -23.37 -12.88
N PHE A 345 4.90 -23.86 -12.25
CA PHE A 345 5.02 -24.02 -10.81
C PHE A 345 5.86 -22.90 -10.20
N GLU A 346 5.37 -22.36 -9.09
CA GLU A 346 6.13 -21.46 -8.24
C GLU A 346 6.23 -22.05 -6.83
N ASN A 347 7.40 -21.92 -6.21
CA ASN A 347 7.60 -22.30 -4.81
C ASN A 347 7.45 -21.06 -3.94
N ALA A 348 6.92 -21.24 -2.75
CA ALA A 348 6.95 -20.25 -1.70
C ALA A 348 7.26 -20.94 -0.38
N CYS A 349 7.91 -20.24 0.54
CA CYS A 349 8.04 -20.73 1.90
C CYS A 349 7.63 -19.70 2.93
N VAL A 350 7.06 -20.19 4.04
CA VAL A 350 6.78 -19.37 5.21
C VAL A 350 8.03 -19.25 6.06
N GLU A 351 8.47 -18.02 6.30
CA GLU A 351 9.65 -17.71 7.11
C GLU A 351 9.39 -18.06 8.59
N PHE A 352 10.39 -18.69 9.19
CA PHE A 352 10.37 -19.12 10.59
C PHE A 352 11.61 -18.58 11.31
N ASP A 353 11.37 -17.80 12.35
CA ASP A 353 12.43 -17.32 13.23
C ASP A 353 12.87 -18.45 14.15
N GLU A 354 14.01 -19.05 13.81
CA GLU A 354 14.61 -20.10 14.63
C GLU A 354 15.03 -19.58 16.00
N GLU A 355 15.53 -18.34 16.09
CA GLU A 355 16.06 -17.76 17.33
C GLU A 355 15.00 -17.71 18.42
N ASN A 356 13.84 -17.15 18.08
CA ASN A 356 12.72 -17.00 18.99
C ASN A 356 11.71 -18.16 18.93
N LEU A 357 11.92 -19.15 18.04
CA LEU A 357 11.00 -20.25 17.75
C LEU A 357 9.59 -19.77 17.38
N LYS A 358 9.50 -18.69 16.60
CA LYS A 358 8.23 -18.06 16.24
C LYS A 358 8.06 -17.97 14.72
N PRO A 359 6.86 -18.23 14.19
CA PRO A 359 6.57 -17.92 12.79
C PRO A 359 6.60 -16.40 12.58
N THR A 360 7.23 -15.92 11.50
CA THR A 360 7.18 -14.50 11.13
C THR A 360 6.01 -14.19 10.20
N PHE A 361 5.31 -15.24 9.72
CA PHE A 361 4.20 -15.20 8.77
C PHE A 361 4.52 -14.51 7.43
N LYS A 362 5.81 -14.30 7.12
CA LYS A 362 6.24 -13.74 5.84
C LYS A 362 6.45 -14.85 4.82
N ILE A 363 6.01 -14.60 3.58
CA ILE A 363 6.23 -15.53 2.47
C ILE A 363 7.48 -15.14 1.68
N LEU A 364 8.41 -16.08 1.55
CA LEU A 364 9.57 -15.98 0.69
C LEU A 364 9.28 -16.67 -0.65
N TRP A 365 8.91 -15.87 -1.65
CA TRP A 365 8.68 -16.29 -3.04
C TRP A 365 9.89 -16.89 -3.78
N GLY A 366 9.70 -18.04 -4.40
CA GLY A 366 10.66 -18.71 -5.26
C GLY A 366 11.73 -19.53 -4.56
N ILE A 367 11.65 -19.67 -3.22
CA ILE A 367 12.53 -20.53 -2.44
C ILE A 367 11.68 -21.60 -1.76
N PRO A 368 12.09 -22.87 -1.80
CA PRO A 368 11.42 -23.90 -1.03
C PRO A 368 11.80 -23.84 0.46
N GLY A 369 10.88 -24.18 1.34
CA GLY A 369 11.07 -24.14 2.79
C GLY A 369 11.94 -25.29 3.28
N ARG A 370 12.65 -25.07 4.38
CA ARG A 370 13.45 -26.09 5.06
C ARG A 370 12.63 -26.97 6.01
N SER A 371 13.11 -28.19 6.23
CA SER A 371 12.56 -29.10 7.25
C SER A 371 13.35 -28.96 8.54
N ASN A 372 12.88 -28.13 9.47
CA ASN A 372 13.63 -27.74 10.68
C ASN A 372 13.37 -28.61 11.92
N ALA A 373 12.75 -29.78 11.77
CA ALA A 373 12.30 -30.58 12.91
C ALA A 373 13.42 -30.89 13.92
N ILE A 374 14.62 -31.25 13.44
CA ILE A 374 15.77 -31.57 14.30
C ILE A 374 16.30 -30.33 15.03
N ASN A 375 16.45 -29.20 14.33
CA ASN A 375 16.90 -27.93 14.93
C ASN A 375 15.89 -27.41 15.98
N ILE A 376 14.60 -27.59 15.72
CA ILE A 376 13.54 -27.23 16.66
C ILE A 376 13.61 -28.15 17.89
N ALA A 377 13.77 -29.46 17.70
CA ALA A 377 13.87 -30.41 18.80
C ALA A 377 15.08 -30.11 19.71
N GLU A 378 16.24 -29.82 19.12
CA GLU A 378 17.44 -29.39 19.85
C GLU A 378 17.15 -28.17 20.74
N ARG A 379 16.48 -27.14 20.20
CA ARG A 379 16.12 -25.93 20.97
C ARG A 379 15.04 -26.17 22.03
N LEU A 380 14.17 -27.16 21.83
CA LEU A 380 13.20 -27.61 22.82
C LEU A 380 13.84 -28.44 23.95
N GLY A 381 15.15 -28.67 23.91
CA GLY A 381 15.92 -29.34 24.96
C GLY A 381 16.09 -30.83 24.75
N LEU A 382 15.95 -31.33 23.50
CA LEU A 382 16.27 -32.72 23.20
C LEU A 382 17.77 -32.97 23.45
N PRO A 383 18.15 -34.06 24.13
CA PRO A 383 19.56 -34.36 24.42
C PRO A 383 20.45 -34.35 23.16
N PRO A 384 21.68 -33.77 23.24
CA PRO A 384 22.53 -33.55 22.07
C PRO A 384 22.97 -34.85 21.40
N ASP A 385 23.10 -35.94 22.16
CA ASP A 385 23.38 -37.29 21.66
C ASP A 385 22.26 -37.82 20.75
N ILE A 386 20.99 -37.56 21.08
CA ILE A 386 19.83 -37.93 20.26
C ILE A 386 19.77 -37.04 19.00
N VAL A 387 20.04 -35.74 19.15
CA VAL A 387 20.09 -34.79 18.02
C VAL A 387 21.17 -35.20 17.02
N GLU A 388 22.38 -35.49 17.50
CA GLU A 388 23.50 -35.89 16.66
C GLU A 388 23.23 -37.24 15.97
N SER A 389 22.67 -38.20 16.71
CA SER A 389 22.23 -39.48 16.14
C SER A 389 21.17 -39.28 15.05
N SER A 390 20.21 -38.37 15.25
CA SER A 390 19.17 -38.05 14.28
C SER A 390 19.75 -37.38 13.02
N ARG A 391 20.74 -36.49 13.17
CA ARG A 391 21.47 -35.87 12.05
C ARG A 391 22.23 -36.92 11.24
N CYS A 392 22.86 -37.89 11.90
CA CYS A 392 23.55 -39.00 11.25
C CYS A 392 22.59 -39.90 10.45
N LEU A 393 21.41 -40.22 11.01
CA LEU A 393 20.38 -41.03 10.36
C LEU A 393 19.75 -40.36 9.13
N LEU A 394 19.67 -39.02 9.10
CA LEU A 394 19.17 -38.27 7.95
C LEU A 394 20.08 -38.42 6.72
N GLY A 395 21.35 -38.81 6.93
CA GLY A 395 22.36 -38.97 5.88
C GLY A 395 22.84 -37.65 5.29
N THR A 396 23.86 -37.73 4.43
CA THR A 396 24.53 -36.56 3.83
C THR A 396 23.67 -35.87 2.78
N ALA A 397 22.96 -36.62 1.93
CA ALA A 397 22.19 -36.06 0.81
C ALA A 397 21.04 -35.13 1.26
N GLY A 398 20.31 -35.50 2.33
CA GLY A 398 19.26 -34.66 2.89
C GLY A 398 19.80 -33.42 3.59
N ALA A 399 20.96 -33.55 4.26
CA ALA A 399 21.63 -32.44 4.92
C ALA A 399 22.21 -31.42 3.92
N GLU A 400 22.79 -31.88 2.81
CA GLU A 400 23.33 -31.01 1.74
C GLU A 400 22.24 -30.17 1.06
N ILE A 401 21.09 -30.78 0.72
CA ILE A 401 19.96 -30.05 0.14
C ILE A 401 19.44 -29.00 1.13
N ASN A 402 19.29 -29.35 2.40
CA ASN A 402 18.84 -28.40 3.42
C ASN A 402 19.85 -27.25 3.62
N ALA A 403 21.16 -27.54 3.59
CA ALA A 403 22.20 -26.52 3.66
C ALA A 403 22.14 -25.55 2.46
N LEU A 404 21.95 -26.07 1.25
CA LEU A 404 21.77 -25.23 0.06
C LEU A 404 20.52 -24.35 0.16
N ILE A 405 19.40 -24.90 0.65
CA ILE A 405 18.18 -24.13 0.87
C ILE A 405 18.42 -23.02 1.91
N MET A 406 19.16 -23.30 2.98
CA MET A 406 19.53 -22.30 3.99
C MET A 406 20.37 -21.16 3.39
N ASP A 407 21.33 -21.49 2.52
CA ASP A 407 22.14 -20.47 1.84
C ASP A 407 21.30 -19.63 0.88
N MET A 408 20.35 -20.23 0.16
CA MET A 408 19.39 -19.51 -0.69
C MET A 408 18.48 -18.58 0.13
N GLU A 409 17.95 -19.06 1.26
CA GLU A 409 17.09 -18.29 2.17
C GLU A 409 17.83 -17.07 2.72
N ARG A 410 19.04 -17.27 3.26
CA ARG A 410 19.91 -16.20 3.76
C ARG A 410 20.26 -15.19 2.67
N PHE A 411 20.70 -15.68 1.51
CA PHE A 411 21.05 -14.82 0.39
C PHE A 411 19.87 -13.92 -0.01
N LYS A 412 18.66 -14.47 -0.04
CA LYS A 412 17.47 -13.71 -0.42
C LYS A 412 17.04 -12.72 0.65
N GLN A 413 17.08 -13.09 1.92
CA GLN A 413 16.80 -12.16 3.03
C GLN A 413 17.80 -10.99 3.02
N ASP A 414 19.08 -11.28 2.84
CA ASP A 414 20.12 -10.25 2.75
C ASP A 414 19.91 -9.37 1.51
N TYR A 415 19.60 -9.97 0.36
CA TYR A 415 19.28 -9.24 -0.86
C TYR A 415 18.09 -8.29 -0.66
N GLN A 416 16.99 -8.76 -0.04
CA GLN A 416 15.83 -7.92 0.27
C GLN A 416 16.19 -6.78 1.23
N ARG A 417 16.98 -7.07 2.27
CA ARG A 417 17.46 -6.06 3.23
C ARG A 417 18.32 -5.00 2.53
N HIS A 418 19.22 -5.41 1.64
CA HIS A 418 20.04 -4.50 0.85
C HIS A 418 19.20 -3.67 -0.13
N LEU A 419 18.19 -4.27 -0.76
CA LEU A 419 17.28 -3.57 -1.66
C LEU A 419 16.49 -2.50 -0.91
N GLN A 420 15.93 -2.81 0.26
CA GLN A 420 15.21 -1.85 1.10
C GLN A 420 16.13 -0.70 1.55
N LYS A 421 17.35 -1.01 2.01
CA LYS A 421 18.34 0.02 2.37
C LYS A 421 18.69 0.92 1.18
N SER A 422 18.89 0.34 0.00
CA SER A 422 19.17 1.09 -1.22
C SER A 422 18.02 2.02 -1.61
N GLN A 423 16.78 1.52 -1.55
CA GLN A 423 15.58 2.33 -1.80
C GLN A 423 15.43 3.49 -0.81
N HIS A 424 15.68 3.22 0.48
CA HIS A 424 15.64 4.24 1.52
C HIS A 424 16.69 5.33 1.29
N LEU A 425 17.94 4.95 0.99
CA LEU A 425 19.02 5.89 0.67
C LEU A 425 18.71 6.70 -0.60
N LEU A 426 18.08 6.08 -1.61
CA LEU A 426 17.67 6.77 -2.82
C LEU A 426 16.57 7.81 -2.54
N MET A 427 15.62 7.49 -1.65
CA MET A 427 14.59 8.44 -1.22
C MET A 427 15.21 9.62 -0.46
N GLN A 428 16.10 9.37 0.49
CA GLN A 428 16.83 10.42 1.22
C GLN A 428 17.66 11.30 0.28
N SER A 429 18.33 10.69 -0.71
CA SER A 429 19.10 11.42 -1.72
C SER A 429 18.22 12.33 -2.57
N LYS A 430 17.04 11.85 -2.99
CA LYS A 430 16.05 12.68 -3.71
C LYS A 430 15.53 13.83 -2.87
N GLU A 431 15.21 13.59 -1.61
CA GLU A 431 14.73 14.63 -0.70
C GLU A 431 15.81 15.70 -0.47
N LEU A 432 17.06 15.27 -0.21
CA LEU A 432 18.20 16.18 -0.08
C LEU A 432 18.43 16.97 -1.37
N HIS A 433 18.33 16.32 -2.53
CA HIS A 433 18.47 16.99 -3.83
C HIS A 433 17.42 18.08 -4.02
N ASN A 434 16.14 17.78 -3.75
CA ASN A 434 15.06 18.77 -3.83
C ASN A 434 15.29 19.93 -2.86
N ASN A 435 15.75 19.64 -1.64
CA ASN A 435 16.06 20.68 -0.64
C ASN A 435 17.23 21.57 -1.09
N LEU A 436 18.26 21.01 -1.71
CA LEU A 436 19.38 21.76 -2.27
C LEU A 436 18.96 22.62 -3.46
N GLU A 437 18.08 22.11 -4.33
CA GLU A 437 17.54 22.87 -5.46
C GLU A 437 16.72 24.08 -4.97
N LEU A 438 15.88 23.88 -3.95
CA LEU A 438 15.14 24.96 -3.30
C LEU A 438 16.09 25.98 -2.65
N ALA A 439 17.13 25.53 -1.96
CA ALA A 439 18.14 26.41 -1.36
C ALA A 439 18.89 27.22 -2.42
N GLN A 440 19.28 26.59 -3.53
CA GLN A 440 19.95 27.27 -4.64
C GLN A 440 19.05 28.34 -5.25
N LYS A 441 17.77 28.03 -5.48
CA LYS A 441 16.79 29.00 -5.98
C LYS A 441 16.65 30.19 -5.03
N ASN A 442 16.51 29.92 -3.73
CA ASN A 442 16.44 30.97 -2.70
C ASN A 442 17.68 31.86 -2.70
N ILE A 443 18.89 31.30 -2.88
CA ILE A 443 20.14 32.08 -2.97
C ILE A 443 20.16 32.96 -4.23
N VAL A 444 19.75 32.44 -5.39
CA VAL A 444 19.67 33.23 -6.63
C VAL A 444 18.66 34.37 -6.49
N ASP A 445 17.50 34.09 -5.90
CA ASP A 445 16.47 35.11 -5.65
C ASP A 445 16.99 36.19 -4.69
N HIS A 446 17.68 35.80 -3.61
CA HIS A 446 18.23 36.74 -2.64
C HIS A 446 19.36 37.60 -3.22
N THR A 447 20.28 36.99 -3.98
CA THR A 447 21.38 37.70 -4.64
C THR A 447 20.89 38.65 -5.72
N SER A 448 19.87 38.26 -6.51
CA SER A 448 19.25 39.13 -7.50
C SER A 448 18.53 40.32 -6.85
N ALA A 449 17.83 40.09 -5.73
CA ALA A 449 17.18 41.14 -4.95
C ALA A 449 18.22 42.12 -4.36
N GLN A 450 19.32 41.61 -3.81
CA GLN A 450 20.43 42.44 -3.32
C GLN A 450 21.06 43.26 -4.44
N ARG A 451 21.27 42.68 -5.63
CA ARG A 451 21.82 43.39 -6.80
C ARG A 451 20.89 44.51 -7.25
N LYS A 452 19.57 44.26 -7.32
CA LYS A 452 18.56 45.29 -7.63
C LYS A 452 18.58 46.44 -6.61
N ARG A 453 18.70 46.12 -5.31
CA ARG A 453 18.83 47.14 -4.25
C ARG A 453 20.09 47.98 -4.42
N ARG A 454 21.26 47.35 -4.66
CA ARG A 454 22.53 48.06 -4.89
C ARG A 454 22.46 48.99 -6.10
N VAL A 455 21.91 48.52 -7.22
CA VAL A 455 21.76 49.35 -8.43
C VAL A 455 20.85 50.54 -8.18
N ARG A 456 19.73 50.36 -7.44
CA ARG A 456 18.84 51.45 -7.06
C ARG A 456 19.54 52.51 -6.21
N VAL A 457 20.31 52.07 -5.21
CA VAL A 457 21.09 52.98 -4.37
C VAL A 457 22.13 53.76 -5.20
N ILE A 458 22.88 53.07 -6.06
CA ILE A 458 23.86 53.72 -6.95
C ILE A 458 23.18 54.73 -7.89
N SER A 459 22.01 54.40 -8.45
CA SER A 459 21.31 55.33 -9.35
C SER A 459 20.80 56.56 -8.61
N GLU A 460 20.29 56.41 -7.38
CA GLU A 460 19.92 57.52 -6.50
C GLU A 460 21.12 58.43 -6.20
N TYR A 461 22.27 57.86 -5.83
CA TYR A 461 23.51 58.61 -5.62
C TYR A 461 24.01 59.29 -6.90
N ALA A 462 23.90 58.65 -8.06
CA ALA A 462 24.29 59.25 -9.33
C ALA A 462 23.39 60.43 -9.71
N VAL A 463 22.07 60.36 -9.43
CA VAL A 463 21.14 61.48 -9.60
C VAL A 463 21.52 62.64 -8.67
N MET A 464 21.78 62.34 -7.39
CA MET A 464 22.24 63.35 -6.42
C MET A 464 23.56 64.01 -6.86
N ALA A 465 24.57 63.23 -7.25
CA ALA A 465 25.84 63.75 -7.75
C ALA A 465 25.65 64.65 -8.98
N ARG A 466 24.84 64.22 -9.96
CA ARG A 466 24.51 65.05 -11.14
C ARG A 466 23.84 66.37 -10.75
N SER A 467 22.94 66.36 -9.77
CA SER A 467 22.30 67.59 -9.27
C SER A 467 23.28 68.54 -8.57
N ILE A 468 24.25 67.99 -7.81
CA ILE A 468 25.28 68.77 -7.12
C ILE A 468 26.24 69.39 -8.14
N ILE A 469 26.70 68.61 -9.13
CA ILE A 469 27.54 69.09 -10.22
C ILE A 469 26.82 70.20 -10.99
N ARG A 470 25.54 70.01 -11.33
CA ARG A 470 24.75 71.03 -12.02
C ARG A 470 24.65 72.33 -11.22
N LYS A 471 24.39 72.25 -9.90
CA LYS A 471 24.34 73.43 -9.01
C LYS A 471 25.70 74.15 -8.94
N LYS A 472 26.79 73.39 -8.75
CA LYS A 472 28.16 73.95 -8.73
C LYS A 472 28.54 74.58 -10.07
N PHE A 473 28.18 73.94 -11.19
CA PHE A 473 28.46 74.45 -12.53
C PHE A 473 27.70 75.74 -12.83
N GLN A 474 26.44 75.86 -12.39
CA GLN A 474 25.70 77.13 -12.47
C GLN A 474 26.39 78.24 -11.66
N GLN A 475 26.83 77.95 -10.43
CA GLN A 475 27.58 78.93 -9.63
C GLN A 475 28.89 79.36 -10.28
N PHE A 476 29.63 78.43 -10.90
CA PHE A 476 30.86 78.75 -11.64
C PHE A 476 30.60 79.58 -12.90
N GLN A 477 29.50 79.32 -13.62
CA GLN A 477 29.12 80.16 -14.77
C GLN A 477 28.73 81.57 -14.33
N GLU A 478 27.98 81.70 -13.24
CA GLU A 478 27.62 83.01 -12.66
C GLU A 478 28.86 83.80 -12.22
N SER A 479 29.86 83.15 -11.60
CA SER A 479 31.11 83.79 -11.22
C SER A 479 32.01 84.12 -12.41
N ALA A 480 32.09 83.24 -13.42
CA ALA A 480 32.91 83.47 -14.61
C ALA A 480 32.34 84.57 -15.53
N ILE A 481 31.01 84.70 -15.60
CA ILE A 481 30.36 85.84 -16.28
C ILE A 481 30.65 87.14 -15.52
N ALA A 482 30.62 87.12 -14.19
CA ALA A 482 30.97 88.29 -13.38
C ALA A 482 32.45 88.71 -13.50
N GLU A 483 33.38 87.77 -13.74
CA GLU A 483 34.79 88.07 -14.01
C GLU A 483 35.01 88.58 -15.45
N ARG A 484 34.37 87.98 -16.46
CA ARG A 484 34.50 88.42 -17.85
C ARG A 484 33.95 89.82 -18.10
N VAL A 485 32.85 90.20 -17.45
CA VAL A 485 32.34 91.59 -17.51
C VAL A 485 33.37 92.58 -16.93
N LYS A 486 34.13 92.19 -15.90
CA LYS A 486 35.21 93.03 -15.32
C LYS A 486 36.47 93.10 -16.18
N GLU A 487 36.73 92.10 -17.01
CA GLU A 487 37.89 92.06 -17.92
C GLU A 487 37.60 92.74 -19.26
N GLU A 488 36.38 92.62 -19.80
CA GLU A 488 35.96 93.28 -21.04
C GLU A 488 35.82 94.81 -20.88
N GLU A 489 35.41 95.30 -19.69
CA GLU A 489 35.43 96.75 -19.38
C GLU A 489 36.85 97.34 -19.29
N LYS A 490 37.88 96.51 -19.05
CA LYS A 490 39.28 96.94 -18.95
C LYS A 490 40.05 96.81 -20.27
N ALA A 491 39.62 95.95 -21.19
CA ALA A 491 40.30 95.66 -22.45
C ALA A 491 39.94 96.62 -23.61
N ALA A 492 38.91 97.46 -23.49
CA ALA A 492 38.50 98.37 -24.56
C ALA A 492 39.33 99.68 -24.66
N ASN A 493 40.27 99.93 -23.74
CA ASN A 493 40.86 101.26 -23.57
C ASN A 493 42.38 101.43 -23.81
N ASN A 494 43.13 100.45 -24.33
CA ASN A 494 44.55 100.71 -24.66
C ASN A 494 45.19 99.82 -25.76
N ALA A 495 45.68 100.52 -26.78
CA ALA A 495 46.99 100.38 -27.44
C ALA A 495 47.24 99.38 -28.60
N LYS A 496 47.99 99.93 -29.57
CA LYS A 496 48.45 99.44 -30.86
C LYS A 496 49.72 98.56 -30.74
N SER A 497 49.87 97.70 -31.74
CA SER A 497 51.08 97.13 -32.39
C SER A 497 51.90 95.98 -31.75
N GLU A 498 51.97 94.92 -32.57
CA GLU A 498 53.10 94.03 -32.91
C GLU A 498 53.32 92.66 -32.22
N ARG A 499 53.08 91.64 -33.06
CA ARG A 499 53.89 90.46 -33.42
C ARG A 499 53.90 89.17 -32.57
N VAL A 500 53.24 88.15 -33.17
CA VAL A 500 53.70 86.79 -33.55
C VAL A 500 54.26 85.86 -32.46
N LYS A 501 53.54 84.75 -32.20
CA LYS A 501 53.95 83.35 -32.53
C LYS A 501 52.80 82.35 -32.27
N ASP A 502 52.59 81.46 -33.24
CA ASP A 502 51.60 80.36 -33.35
C ASP A 502 51.90 79.16 -32.43
N PRO A 503 51.28 77.93 -32.52
CA PRO A 503 50.07 77.48 -33.27
C PRO A 503 49.09 76.52 -32.50
N ILE A 504 47.80 76.56 -32.87
CA ILE A 504 46.88 75.49 -33.40
C ILE A 504 47.18 74.03 -32.98
N PRO A 505 46.19 73.18 -32.54
CA PRO A 505 45.16 72.72 -33.45
C PRO A 505 43.71 72.48 -32.97
N SER A 506 42.82 72.85 -33.89
CA SER A 506 41.39 72.54 -34.00
C SER A 506 41.18 71.42 -35.02
N THR A 507 40.39 70.41 -34.66
CA THR A 507 39.77 69.48 -35.62
C THR A 507 38.26 69.73 -35.73
N THR A 508 37.87 70.04 -36.97
CA THR A 508 36.55 70.05 -37.61
C THR A 508 35.85 68.69 -37.51
N ALA A 509 34.56 68.55 -37.21
CA ALA A 509 33.36 68.93 -37.97
C ALA A 509 33.18 68.19 -39.32
N ALA A 510 32.23 67.24 -39.37
CA ALA A 510 31.13 67.11 -40.35
C ALA A 510 30.52 65.69 -40.29
N ILE A 511 29.26 65.51 -39.83
CA ILE A 511 28.03 65.30 -40.63
C ILE A 511 28.11 64.01 -41.48
N GLY A 512 27.23 63.01 -41.41
CA GLY A 512 25.93 62.81 -40.79
C GLY A 512 25.15 61.74 -41.58
N LYS A 513 24.16 61.12 -40.91
CA LYS A 513 23.05 60.26 -41.40
C LYS A 513 23.18 58.76 -41.14
N THR A 514 22.35 58.29 -40.21
CA THR A 514 21.80 56.93 -40.21
C THR A 514 20.34 57.01 -39.75
N GLN A 515 19.42 56.55 -40.61
CA GLN A 515 18.09 56.10 -40.22
C GLN A 515 18.09 54.57 -40.15
N ASN A 516 17.27 54.07 -39.24
CA ASN A 516 16.55 52.79 -39.26
C ASN A 516 17.21 51.48 -38.77
N THR A 517 16.44 50.91 -37.82
CA THR A 517 16.00 49.51 -37.65
C THR A 517 16.94 48.46 -37.07
N ASP A 518 16.58 48.02 -35.86
CA ASP A 518 16.33 46.63 -35.45
C ASP A 518 17.01 45.52 -36.27
N ASN A 519 17.95 44.80 -35.63
CA ASN A 519 17.73 43.42 -35.19
C ASN A 519 19.00 42.76 -34.65
N ASN A 520 18.83 42.11 -33.49
CA ASN A 520 19.30 40.79 -33.08
C ASN A 520 20.74 40.30 -33.35
N LEU A 521 21.32 39.82 -32.24
CA LEU A 521 22.04 38.56 -32.05
C LEU A 521 23.33 38.33 -32.85
N GLY A 522 24.45 38.23 -32.13
CA GLY A 522 25.53 37.34 -32.53
C GLY A 522 26.91 37.74 -32.07
N ALA A 523 27.47 36.91 -31.18
CA ALA A 523 28.89 36.56 -31.10
C ALA A 523 29.91 37.68 -30.86
N ALA A 524 30.37 37.79 -29.61
CA ALA A 524 31.75 38.15 -29.33
C ALA A 524 32.47 36.88 -28.92
N ALA A 525 33.33 36.40 -29.82
CA ALA A 525 34.38 35.45 -29.54
C ALA A 525 35.48 36.20 -28.77
N ASP A 526 35.93 35.64 -27.65
CA ASP A 526 37.18 36.05 -27.01
C ASP A 526 38.25 35.01 -27.36
N ASP A 527 39.37 35.52 -27.88
CA ASP A 527 40.58 34.81 -28.22
C ASP A 527 41.19 34.11 -26.98
N GLU A 528 41.45 32.80 -27.07
CA GLU A 528 42.30 32.11 -26.10
C GLU A 528 43.52 31.48 -26.80
N GLU A 529 44.69 31.76 -26.24
CA GLU A 529 46.04 31.39 -26.69
C GLU A 529 46.23 29.87 -26.87
N ASP A 530 46.80 29.47 -28.02
CA ASP A 530 47.29 28.12 -28.32
C ASP A 530 48.49 27.73 -27.43
N ARG A 531 48.22 27.35 -26.18
CA ARG A 531 49.22 26.71 -25.32
C ARG A 531 49.24 25.20 -25.59
N ILE A 532 50.42 24.64 -25.86
CA ILE A 532 50.63 23.19 -25.97
C ILE A 532 50.37 22.56 -24.59
N PRO A 533 49.45 21.57 -24.46
CA PRO A 533 49.17 20.89 -23.19
C PRO A 533 50.41 20.17 -22.63
N GLU A 534 50.53 20.10 -21.31
CA GLU A 534 51.53 19.26 -20.62
C GLU A 534 50.87 18.01 -19.98
N VAL A 535 51.67 17.00 -19.64
CA VAL A 535 51.15 15.79 -18.99
C VAL A 535 50.60 16.15 -17.60
N GLY A 536 49.34 15.81 -17.35
CA GLY A 536 48.61 16.17 -16.13
C GLY A 536 47.65 17.34 -16.26
N ASP A 537 47.65 18.07 -17.39
CA ASP A 537 46.70 19.17 -17.61
C ASP A 537 45.26 18.68 -17.81
N SER A 538 44.31 19.49 -17.35
CA SER A 538 42.89 19.32 -17.65
C SER A 538 42.57 20.00 -18.97
N VAL A 539 42.09 19.21 -19.92
CA VAL A 539 41.80 19.63 -21.28
C VAL A 539 40.35 19.35 -21.64
N TYR A 540 39.76 20.22 -22.45
CA TYR A 540 38.42 20.04 -22.99
C TYR A 540 38.49 19.42 -24.38
N VAL A 541 37.72 18.35 -24.61
CA VAL A 541 37.60 17.69 -25.90
C VAL A 541 36.27 18.08 -26.56
N PRO A 542 36.26 18.96 -27.58
CA PRO A 542 35.03 19.50 -28.17
C PRO A 542 34.10 18.42 -28.74
N LYS A 543 34.67 17.37 -29.34
CA LYS A 543 33.91 16.25 -29.94
C LYS A 543 33.11 15.45 -28.91
N LEU A 544 33.58 15.40 -27.66
CA LEU A 544 32.93 14.64 -26.58
C LEU A 544 32.15 15.53 -25.61
N LYS A 545 32.22 16.86 -25.77
CA LYS A 545 31.69 17.86 -24.84
C LYS A 545 32.04 17.58 -23.37
N ASN A 546 33.20 16.95 -23.14
CA ASN A 546 33.64 16.45 -21.83
C ASN A 546 35.07 16.88 -21.53
N GLN A 547 35.38 16.95 -20.22
CA GLN A 547 36.72 17.21 -19.70
C GLN A 547 37.52 15.91 -19.63
N ALA A 548 38.81 16.00 -19.96
CA ALA A 548 39.74 14.90 -19.91
C ALA A 548 41.07 15.36 -19.29
N THR A 549 41.85 14.43 -18.75
CA THR A 549 43.19 14.72 -18.23
C THR A 549 44.23 14.14 -19.18
N VAL A 550 45.28 14.91 -19.47
CA VAL A 550 46.36 14.44 -20.35
C VAL A 550 47.22 13.41 -19.61
N VAL A 551 47.28 12.18 -20.14
CA VAL A 551 48.06 11.07 -19.56
C VAL A 551 49.42 10.94 -20.23
N LYS A 552 49.50 11.17 -21.54
CA LYS A 552 50.75 11.04 -22.30
C LYS A 552 50.68 11.89 -23.58
N ILE A 553 51.81 12.49 -23.95
CA ILE A 553 51.96 13.26 -25.19
C ILE A 553 53.05 12.59 -26.02
N ASP A 554 52.76 12.35 -27.30
CA ASP A 554 53.74 11.86 -28.27
C ASP A 554 54.01 12.96 -29.31
N SER A 555 54.98 13.82 -28.98
CA SER A 555 55.35 15.00 -29.79
C SER A 555 55.84 14.64 -31.19
N SER A 556 56.31 13.40 -31.39
CA SER A 556 56.80 12.93 -32.70
C SER A 556 55.68 12.61 -33.69
N LYS A 557 54.50 12.23 -33.19
CA LYS A 557 53.32 11.85 -33.98
C LYS A 557 52.17 12.85 -33.90
N ASN A 558 52.37 13.94 -33.15
CA ASN A 558 51.36 14.98 -32.91
C ASN A 558 50.05 14.44 -32.29
N GLU A 559 50.19 13.41 -31.44
CA GLU A 559 49.09 12.73 -30.74
C GLU A 559 49.17 12.93 -29.23
N VAL A 560 48.01 13.06 -28.60
CA VAL A 560 47.84 13.16 -27.14
C VAL A 560 46.90 12.06 -26.67
N GLN A 561 47.30 11.36 -25.62
CA GLN A 561 46.46 10.37 -24.94
C GLN A 561 45.82 11.02 -23.72
N VAL A 562 44.48 11.11 -23.74
CA VAL A 562 43.69 11.73 -22.68
C VAL A 562 42.81 10.69 -21.98
N GLN A 563 42.54 10.91 -20.71
CA GLN A 563 41.63 10.09 -19.92
C GLN A 563 40.38 10.91 -19.56
N ALA A 564 39.23 10.46 -20.04
CA ALA A 564 37.91 11.02 -19.72
C ALA A 564 37.14 9.98 -18.90
N GLY A 565 37.09 10.16 -17.57
CA GLY A 565 36.53 9.17 -16.65
C GLY A 565 37.30 7.83 -16.69
N MET A 566 36.59 6.75 -17.05
CA MET A 566 37.16 5.39 -17.13
C MET A 566 37.77 5.05 -18.50
N MET A 567 37.64 5.93 -19.50
CA MET A 567 38.08 5.67 -20.88
C MET A 567 39.39 6.41 -21.21
N LYS A 568 40.30 5.74 -21.93
CA LYS A 568 41.54 6.34 -22.47
C LYS A 568 41.43 6.48 -23.98
N LEU A 569 41.63 7.69 -24.50
CA LEU A 569 41.48 8.03 -25.92
C LEU A 569 42.77 8.62 -26.47
N LYS A 570 43.11 8.28 -27.72
CA LYS A 570 44.20 8.93 -28.47
C LYS A 570 43.58 9.94 -29.43
N LEU A 571 44.00 11.19 -29.33
CA LEU A 571 43.50 12.31 -30.12
C LEU A 571 44.68 13.06 -30.74
N LYS A 572 44.44 13.83 -31.79
CA LYS A 572 45.45 14.77 -32.31
C LYS A 572 45.51 16.00 -31.42
N LEU A 573 46.69 16.62 -31.30
CA LEU A 573 46.90 17.81 -30.46
C LEU A 573 45.95 18.98 -30.79
N GLN A 574 45.50 19.09 -32.05
CA GLN A 574 44.57 20.12 -32.52
C GLN A 574 43.13 19.95 -32.01
N ASP A 575 42.75 18.72 -31.60
CA ASP A 575 41.39 18.37 -31.18
C ASP A 575 41.15 18.61 -29.67
N VAL A 576 42.10 19.26 -28.98
CA VAL A 576 42.14 19.37 -27.53
C VAL A 576 42.46 20.82 -27.14
N LYS A 577 41.65 21.41 -26.24
CA LYS A 577 41.86 22.79 -25.75
C LYS A 577 42.24 22.80 -24.26
N VAL A 578 43.32 23.48 -23.90
CA VAL A 578 43.78 23.61 -22.51
C VAL A 578 42.89 24.59 -21.76
N GLN A 579 42.40 24.23 -20.56
CA GLN A 579 41.70 25.17 -19.68
C GLN A 579 42.60 25.59 -18.50
N LYS A 580 42.67 26.90 -18.21
CA LYS A 580 43.34 27.40 -17.00
C LYS A 580 42.68 26.83 -15.74
N ARG A 581 43.51 26.28 -14.86
CA ARG A 581 43.15 25.73 -13.55
C ARG A 581 42.46 26.81 -12.68
N LYS A 582 41.15 26.69 -12.42
CA LYS A 582 40.50 27.45 -11.33
C LYS A 582 41.03 26.89 -10.01
N VAL A 583 41.92 27.64 -9.35
CA VAL A 583 42.36 27.35 -8.00
C VAL A 583 41.17 27.57 -7.06
N SER A 584 40.54 26.47 -6.63
CA SER A 584 39.59 26.46 -5.54
C SER A 584 40.34 26.71 -4.24
N ARG A 585 40.03 27.83 -3.57
CA ARG A 585 40.37 28.04 -2.16
C ARG A 585 39.43 27.25 -1.27
#